data_AF-A0A2V2RYP0-F1
#
_entry.id   AF-A0A2V2RYP0-F1
#
_cell.length_a   1.000
_cell.length_b   1.000
_cell.length_c   1.000
_cell.angle_alpha   90.00
_cell.angle_beta   90.00
_cell.angle_gamma   90.00
#
_symmetry.space_group_name_H-M   'P 1'
#
loop_
_entity.id
_entity.type
_entity.pdbx_description
1 polymer ?
#
loop_
_entity_poly.entity_id
_entity_poly.type
_entity_poly.pdbx_seq_one_letter_code
_entity_poly.pdbx_strand_id
1 'polypeptide(L)' 'MSKTPLNVGLVGGGKGAFIVQPHQKAIHFDGTRRVVAAALFPDPKIAL' A
#
# COMPACT_ATOMS: atom_id res chain seq x y z
N MET A 1 0.73 -20.18 9.57
CA MET A 1 0.34 -18.90 8.92
C MET A 1 -1.18 -18.77 9.01
N SER A 2 -1.70 -17.56 9.27
CA SER A 2 -3.15 -17.28 9.26
C SER A 2 -3.76 -17.68 7.91
N LYS A 3 -4.95 -18.29 7.90
CA LYS A 3 -5.69 -18.59 6.65
C LYS A 3 -6.24 -17.33 5.98
N THR A 4 -6.27 -16.21 6.70
CA THR A 4 -6.82 -14.95 6.22
C THR A 4 -5.68 -13.96 5.97
N PRO A 5 -5.60 -13.35 4.78
CA PRO A 5 -4.63 -12.29 4.50
C PRO A 5 -4.76 -11.14 5.50
N LEU A 6 -3.63 -10.62 5.96
CA LEU A 6 -3.59 -9.46 6.83
C LEU A 6 -4.01 -8.21 6.05
N ASN A 7 -5.06 -7.55 6.52
CA ASN A 7 -5.45 -6.24 6.00
C ASN A 7 -4.44 -5.18 6.48
N VAL A 8 -3.83 -4.44 5.55
CA VAL A 8 -2.86 -3.39 5.86
C VAL A 8 -3.28 -2.04 5.28
N GLY A 9 -2.85 -0.96 5.93
CA GLY A 9 -2.94 0.40 5.43
C GLY A 9 -1.63 0.86 4.81
N LEU A 10 -1.71 1.72 3.79
CA LEU A 10 -0.55 2.38 3.18
C LEU A 10 -0.50 3.86 3.58
N VAL A 11 0.66 4.35 4.01
CA VAL A 11 0.88 5.78 4.32
C VAL A 11 2.04 6.29 3.48
N GLY A 12 1.81 7.37 2.74
CA GLY A 12 2.73 7.85 1.72
C GLY A 12 2.68 7.01 0.43
N GLY A 13 3.56 7.33 -0.52
CA GLY A 13 3.63 6.64 -1.80
C GLY A 13 2.82 7.29 -2.94
N GLY A 14 2.02 8.33 -2.68
CA GLY A 14 1.36 9.14 -3.70
C GLY A 14 2.34 9.98 -4.52
N LYS A 15 1.83 10.71 -5.53
CA LYS A 15 2.61 11.62 -6.40
C LYS A 15 3.78 10.93 -7.13
N GLY A 16 3.59 9.67 -7.54
CA GLY A 16 4.61 8.91 -8.29
C GLY A 16 5.86 8.56 -7.49
N ALA A 17 5.78 8.50 -6.16
CA ALA A 17 6.92 8.16 -5.31
C ALA A 17 7.45 6.75 -5.64
N PHE A 18 8.69 6.66 -6.12
CA PHE A 18 9.36 5.42 -6.52
C PHE A 18 9.20 4.28 -5.50
N ILE A 19 9.30 4.61 -4.22
CA ILE A 19 9.29 3.66 -3.11
C ILE A 19 7.97 2.88 -2.97
N VAL A 20 6.85 3.39 -3.49
CA VAL A 20 5.54 2.72 -3.38
C VAL A 20 5.51 1.42 -4.20
N GLN A 21 6.22 1.38 -5.32
CA GLN A 21 6.22 0.25 -6.24
C GLN A 21 6.83 -1.03 -5.64
N PRO A 22 8.07 -1.00 -5.07
CA PRO A 22 8.63 -2.19 -4.41
C PRO A 22 7.84 -2.59 -3.16
N HIS A 23 7.27 -1.64 -2.41
CA HIS A 23 6.45 -1.96 -1.24
C HIS A 23 5.16 -2.68 -1.63
N GLN A 24 4.44 -2.15 -2.64
CA GLN A 24 3.25 -2.84 -3.16
C GLN A 24 3.61 -4.21 -3.70
N LYS A 25 4.72 -4.35 -4.45
CA LYS A 25 5.16 -5.66 -4.93
C LYS A 25 5.41 -6.63 -3.76
N ALA A 26 6.12 -6.21 -2.73
CA ALA A 26 6.40 -7.04 -1.56
C ALA A 26 5.13 -7.44 -0.79
N ILE A 27 4.16 -6.53 -0.65
CA ILE A 27 2.88 -6.80 0.02
C ILE A 27 2.08 -7.89 -0.70
N HIS A 28 2.09 -7.89 -2.03
CA HIS A 28 1.30 -8.84 -2.84
C HIS A 28 2.05 -10.14 -3.17
N PHE A 29 3.38 -10.14 -3.10
CA PHE A 29 4.22 -11.23 -3.63
C PHE A 29 3.96 -12.60 -2.98
N ASP A 30 3.73 -12.63 -1.66
CA ASP A 30 3.56 -13.88 -0.90
C ASP A 30 2.09 -14.19 -0.55
N GLY A 31 1.15 -13.36 -0.98
CA GLY A 31 -0.29 -13.51 -0.73
C GLY A 31 -0.72 -13.37 0.73
N THR A 32 0.18 -12.99 1.64
CA THR A 32 -0.11 -12.93 3.09
C THR A 32 -0.79 -11.63 3.52
N ARG A 33 -0.77 -10.60 2.68
CA ARG A 33 -1.21 -9.24 3.01
C ARG A 33 -2.05 -8.66 1.87
N ARG A 34 -2.94 -7.72 2.22
CA ARG A 34 -3.77 -6.97 1.27
C ARG A 34 -3.93 -5.53 1.74
N VAL A 35 -3.64 -4.57 0.85
CA VAL A 35 -3.91 -3.15 1.12
C VAL A 35 -5.42 -2.92 1.08
N VAL A 36 -5.99 -2.35 2.15
CA VAL A 36 -7.43 -2.05 2.26
C VAL A 36 -7.74 -0.56 2.48
N ALA A 37 -6.73 0.24 2.83
CA ALA A 37 -6.85 1.67 3.05
C ALA A 37 -5.53 2.37 2.72
N ALA A 38 -5.58 3.65 2.35
CA ALA A 38 -4.38 4.43 2.08
C ALA A 38 -4.53 5.94 2.37
N ALA A 39 -3.48 6.52 2.97
CA ALA A 39 -3.28 7.96 3.11
C ALA A 39 -2.02 8.36 2.31
N LEU A 40 -2.20 8.55 1.00
CA LEU A 40 -1.10 8.59 0.03
C LEU A 40 -0.33 9.92 -0.01
N PHE A 41 -1.02 11.02 0.27
CA PHE A 41 -0.47 12.37 0.27
C PHE A 41 -1.37 13.31 1.12
N PRO A 42 -0.84 14.36 1.77
CA PRO A 42 -1.63 15.27 2.60
C PRO A 42 -2.62 16.15 1.81
N ASP A 43 -2.28 16.54 0.58
CA ASP A 43 -3.22 17.25 -0.32
C ASP A 43 -4.10 16.22 -1.06
N PRO A 44 -5.42 16.20 -0.82
CA PRO A 44 -6.32 15.24 -1.44
C PRO A 44 -6.42 15.40 -2.96
N LYS A 45 -6.12 16.59 -3.51
CA LYS A 45 -6.21 16.84 -4.96
C LYS A 45 -5.11 16.15 -5.76
N ILE A 46 -4.01 15.79 -5.12
CA ILE A 46 -2.83 15.19 -5.77
C ILE A 46 -2.40 13.87 -5.10
N ALA A 47 -3.32 13.24 -4.36
CA ALA A 47 -3.03 12.03 -3.60
C ALA A 47 -2.93 10.77 -4.47
N LEU A 48 -3.56 10.75 -5.64
CA LEU A 48 -3.61 9.62 -6.57
C LEU A 48 -2.62 9.81 -7.74
#